data_AF-A0A5N1J3V0-F1
#
_entry.id   AF-A0A5N1J3V0-F1
#
_cell.length_a   1.000
_cell.length_b   1.000
_cell.length_c   1.000
_cell.angle_alpha   90.00
_cell.angle_beta   90.00
_cell.angle_gamma   90.00
#
_symmetry.space_group_name_H-M   'P 1'
#
loop_
_entity.id
_entity.type
_entity.pdbx_description
1 polymer ?
#
loop_
_entity_poly.entity_id
_entity_poly.type
_entity_poly.pdbx_seq_one_letter_code
_entity_poly.pdbx_strand_id
1 'polypeptide(L)' 'MSGCVAAVTPFLNNIDQVNGWNVDTDSPEKILMVQVTDHRIGTLVIKAVGQAAYQADYKPRP' A
#
# COMPACT_ATOMS: atom_id res chain seq x y z
N MET A 1 -1.51 -2.08 -18.90
CA MET A 1 -2.59 -1.75 -17.95
C MET A 1 -1.98 -1.54 -16.57
N SER A 2 -1.76 -0.28 -16.19
CA SER A 2 -1.08 0.14 -14.96
C SER A 2 -2.05 0.88 -14.03
N GLY A 3 -3.32 0.44 -13.98
CA GLY A 3 -4.41 1.15 -13.29
C GLY A 3 -4.44 0.93 -11.77
N CYS A 4 -3.81 -0.14 -11.27
CA CYS A 4 -3.92 -0.51 -9.86
C CYS A 4 -3.22 0.47 -8.92
N VAL A 5 -2.05 0.97 -9.33
CA VAL A 5 -1.27 1.91 -8.53
C VAL A 5 -1.98 3.26 -8.43
N ALA A 6 -2.49 3.77 -9.55
CA ALA A 6 -3.22 5.03 -9.59
C ALA A 6 -4.50 5.00 -8.72
N ALA A 7 -5.15 3.84 -8.63
CA ALA A 7 -6.34 3.67 -7.81
C ALA A 7 -6.03 3.70 -6.30
N VAL A 8 -4.94 3.07 -5.84
CA VAL A 8 -4.57 3.04 -4.41
C VAL A 8 -3.83 4.30 -3.95
N THR A 9 -3.16 5.01 -4.87
CA THR A 9 -2.38 6.25 -4.60
C THR A 9 -3.12 7.27 -3.74
N PRO A 10 -4.35 7.72 -4.08
CA PRO A 10 -5.05 8.73 -3.27
C PRO A 10 -5.40 8.23 -1.87
N PHE A 11 -5.66 6.93 -1.70
CA PHE A 11 -5.98 6.37 -0.38
C PHE A 11 -4.74 6.27 0.51
N LEU A 12 -3.58 5.90 -0.07
CA LEU A 12 -2.32 5.85 0.66
C LEU A 12 -1.82 7.25 1.06
N ASN A 13 -1.94 8.22 0.14
CA ASN A 13 -1.56 9.62 0.41
C ASN A 13 -2.48 10.31 1.43
N ASN A 14 -3.67 9.77 1.68
CA ASN A 14 -4.60 10.28 2.69
C ASN A 14 -4.28 9.75 4.11
N ILE A 15 -3.25 8.90 4.26
CA ILE A 15 -2.83 8.39 5.56
C ILE A 15 -1.66 9.25 6.04
N ASP A 16 -1.89 10.18 6.97
CA ASP A 16 -0.86 11.09 7.52
C ASP A 16 0.38 10.36 8.08
N GLN A 17 0.21 9.11 8.52
CA GLN A 17 1.24 8.28 9.13
C GLN A 17 2.09 7.50 8.10
N VAL A 18 1.73 7.58 6.82
CA VAL A 18 2.53 7.02 5.72
C VAL A 18 3.55 8.06 5.30
N ASN A 19 4.82 7.78 5.62
CA ASN A 19 5.93 8.66 5.27
C ASN A 19 6.27 8.56 3.77
N GLY A 20 5.98 7.41 3.16
CA GLY A 20 6.19 7.19 1.74
C GLY A 20 5.76 5.79 1.33
N TRP A 21 5.56 5.57 0.04
CA TRP A 21 5.25 4.25 -0.48
C TRP A 21 5.83 4.09 -1.88
N ASN A 22 6.11 2.86 -2.26
CA ASN A 22 6.61 2.51 -3.59
C ASN A 22 6.01 1.18 -4.02
N VAL A 23 5.58 1.10 -5.28
CA VAL A 23 5.16 -0.18 -5.87
C VAL A 23 6.33 -0.70 -6.68
N ASP A 24 6.80 -1.89 -6.32
CA ASP A 24 7.74 -2.62 -7.16
C ASP A 24 7.00 -3.20 -8.35
N THR A 25 7.11 -2.53 -9.51
CA THR A 25 6.53 -2.98 -10.77
C THR A 25 7.45 -3.91 -11.56
N ASP A 26 8.71 -4.02 -11.16
CA ASP A 26 9.68 -4.96 -11.75
C ASP A 26 9.43 -6.39 -11.26
N SER A 27 8.92 -6.53 -10.03
CA SER A 27 8.46 -7.82 -9.51
C SER A 27 7.14 -8.25 -10.18
N PRO A 28 7.02 -9.50 -10.68
CA PRO A 28 5.77 -10.02 -11.26
C PRO A 28 4.61 -10.01 -10.26
N GLU A 29 4.93 -10.03 -8.96
CA GLU A 29 3.98 -9.99 -7.84
C GLU A 29 3.48 -8.58 -7.49
N LYS A 30 4.07 -7.52 -8.05
CA LYS A 30 3.68 -6.12 -7.83
C LYS A 30 3.55 -5.75 -6.35
N ILE A 31 4.66 -5.79 -5.63
CA ILE A 31 4.69 -5.60 -4.17
C ILE A 31 4.60 -4.10 -3.84
N LEU A 32 3.60 -3.72 -3.05
CA LEU A 32 3.50 -2.38 -2.47
C LEU A 32 4.31 -2.33 -1.17
N MET A 33 5.37 -1.52 -1.16
CA MET A 33 6.13 -1.19 0.04
C MET A 33 5.65 0.13 0.61
N VAL A 34 5.26 0.13 1.88
CA VAL A 34 4.82 1.35 2.58
C VAL A 34 5.77 1.62 3.74
N GLN A 35 6.34 2.81 3.76
CA GLN A 35 7.16 3.33 4.84
C GLN A 35 6.28 4.05 5.83
N VAL A 36 6.28 3.55 7.06
CA VAL A 36 5.40 3.99 8.12
C VAL A 36 6.19 4.11 9.39
N THR A 37 5.85 5.10 10.21
CA THR A 37 6.51 5.29 11.51
C THR A 37 5.96 4.32 12.55
N ASP A 38 4.68 3.93 12.45
CA ASP A 38 4.02 2.95 13.34
C ASP A 38 3.53 1.74 12.54
N HIS A 39 3.99 0.54 12.88
CA HIS A 39 3.57 -0.72 12.25
C HIS A 39 2.08 -1.03 12.42
N ARG A 40 1.41 -0.41 13.41
CA ARG A 40 -0.05 -0.55 13.62
C ARG A 40 -0.87 0.03 12.47
N ILE A 41 -0.27 0.88 11.64
CA ILE A 41 -0.94 1.42 10.44
C ILE A 41 -1.12 0.36 9.34
N GLY A 42 -0.43 -0.79 9.41
CA GLY A 42 -0.52 -1.84 8.39
C GLY A 42 -1.97 -2.25 8.10
N THR A 43 -2.82 -2.31 9.13
CA THR A 43 -4.25 -2.60 8.97
C THR A 43 -5.01 -1.47 8.27
N LEU A 44 -4.63 -0.22 8.50
CA LEU A 44 -5.23 0.96 7.84
C LEU A 44 -4.86 1.00 6.36
N VAL A 45 -3.61 0.69 6.03
CA VAL A 45 -3.13 0.53 4.65
C VAL A 45 -3.91 -0.58 3.93
N ILE A 46 -4.09 -1.75 4.55
CA ILE A 46 -4.89 -2.83 3.97
C ILE A 46 -6.34 -2.38 3.70
N LYS A 47 -6.96 -1.67 4.65
CA LYS A 47 -8.32 -1.14 4.47
C LYS A 47 -8.39 -0.13 3.32
N ALA A 48 -7.42 0.78 3.23
CA ALA A 48 -7.32 1.77 2.17
C ALA A 48 -7.20 1.12 0.79
N VAL A 49 -6.38 0.08 0.67
CA VAL A 49 -6.27 -0.72 -0.57
C VAL A 49 -7.58 -1.47 -0.88
N GLY A 50 -8.26 -1.98 0.16
CA GLY A 50 -9.60 -2.55 0.08
C GLY A 50 -10.65 -1.60 -0.50
N GLN A 51 -10.60 -0.32 -0.15
CA GLN A 51 -11.51 0.70 -0.68
C GLN A 51 -11.31 0.96 -2.18
N ALA A 52 -10.11 0.70 -2.70
CA ALA A 52 -9.81 0.75 -4.12
C ALA A 52 -10.20 -0.54 -4.87
N ALA A 53 -10.96 -1.44 -4.22
CA ALA A 53 -11.33 -2.76 -4.74
C ALA A 53 -10.14 -3.73 -4.97
N TYR A 54 -9.07 -3.57 -4.19
CA TYR A 54 -7.90 -4.45 -4.20
C TYR A 54 -7.76 -5.22 -2.87
N GLN A 55 -7.15 -6.39 -2.93
CA GLN A 55 -6.79 -7.16 -1.73
C GLN A 55 -5.29 -7.04 -1.49
N ALA A 56 -4.90 -6.70 -0.26
CA ALA A 56 -3.52 -6.64 0.17
C ALA A 56 -3.32 -7.49 1.43
N ASP A 57 -2.20 -8.19 1.48
CA ASP A 57 -1.81 -9.04 2.61
C ASP A 57 -0.66 -8.38 3.35
N TYR A 58 -0.75 -8.26 4.68
CA TYR A 58 0.33 -7.67 5.47
C TYR A 58 1.49 -8.67 5.56
N LYS A 59 2.62 -8.30 4.95
CA LYS A 59 3.88 -9.04 5.06
C LYS A 59 4.83 -8.27 5.98
N PRO A 60 5.02 -8.68 7.25
CA PRO A 60 6.07 -8.13 8.07
C PRO A 60 7.43 -8.48 7.45
N ARG A 61 8.36 -7.52 7.41
CA ARG A 61 9.76 -7.81 7.07
C ARG A 61 10.35 -8.67 8.22
N PRO A 62 10.92 -9.85 7.92
CA PRO A 62 11.54 -10.72 8.94
C PRO A 62 12.78 -10.09 9.57
#